data_AF-A0A9E4THL7-F1
#
_entry.id   AF-A0A9E4THL7-F1
#
_cell.length_a   1.000
_cell.length_b   1.000
_cell.length_c   1.000
_cell.angle_alpha   90.00
_cell.angle_beta   90.00
_cell.angle_gamma   90.00
#
_symmetry.space_group_name_H-M   'P 1'
#
loop_
_entity.id
_entity.type
_entity.pdbx_description
1 polymer ?
#
loop_
_entity_poly.entity_id
_entity_poly.type
_entity_poly.pdbx_seq_one_letter_code
_entity_poly.pdbx_strand_id
1 'polypeptide(L)'
;MASDKRLLGGELRVINIGLKSFADELRRRGARVTHVDWQPPASGDDHMVDHLRRLRRDGGRTEQANQNAFQRIIDADPVLIDVAPAGEVMAGLRKGMLLHAGPPISWSDMCGPMRAAVVGALRYEGWAGNNTDAEAMVGQGDVKARPNHDFDAVGPMTGIISPSMPVFVIENRTFGNKAY
;
A
#
# COMPACT_ATOMS: atom_id res chain seq x y z
N MET A 1 2.66 -14.58 -21.05
CA MET A 1 3.52 -14.12 -19.94
C MET A 1 4.69 -13.35 -20.53
N ALA A 2 4.52 -12.05 -20.78
CA ALA A 2 5.62 -11.21 -21.25
C ALA A 2 6.50 -10.88 -20.05
N SER A 3 7.57 -11.67 -19.88
CA SER A 3 8.64 -11.40 -18.92
C SER A 3 9.10 -9.95 -19.06
N ASP A 4 9.19 -9.25 -17.93
CA ASP A 4 9.57 -7.85 -17.78
C ASP A 4 11.06 -7.62 -18.11
N LYS A 5 11.49 -8.09 -19.29
CA LYS A 5 12.85 -8.02 -19.82
C LYS A 5 13.31 -6.58 -20.12
N ARG A 6 12.51 -5.56 -19.83
CA ARG A 6 12.82 -4.17 -20.16
C ARG A 6 13.68 -3.48 -19.10
N LEU A 7 13.58 -3.87 -17.84
CA LEU A 7 14.31 -3.19 -16.75
C LEU A 7 15.83 -3.44 -16.82
N LEU A 8 16.23 -4.66 -17.19
CA LEU A 8 17.65 -5.06 -17.30
C LEU A 8 18.09 -5.41 -18.74
N GLY A 9 17.19 -5.29 -19.73
CA GLY A 9 17.49 -5.59 -21.13
C GLY A 9 18.02 -4.41 -21.94
N GLY A 10 18.10 -3.23 -21.34
CA GLY A 10 18.64 -2.00 -21.94
C GLY A 10 19.85 -1.46 -21.16
N GLU A 11 20.30 -0.26 -21.52
CA GLU A 11 21.42 0.40 -20.84
C GLU A 11 21.09 0.66 -19.36
N LEU A 12 21.86 0.08 -18.45
CA LEU A 12 21.63 0.18 -17.00
C LEU A 12 22.04 1.56 -16.49
N ARG A 13 21.13 2.20 -15.75
CA ARG A 13 21.38 3.41 -14.95
C ARG A 13 21.33 3.04 -13.47
N VAL A 14 22.48 3.08 -12.81
CA VAL A 14 22.64 2.60 -11.44
C VAL A 14 22.89 3.77 -10.49
N ILE A 15 22.20 3.77 -9.34
CA ILE A 15 22.52 4.63 -8.20
C ILE A 15 23.27 3.76 -7.18
N ASN A 16 24.55 4.03 -6.98
CA ASN A 16 25.38 3.29 -6.01
C ASN A 16 25.47 4.06 -4.69
N ILE A 17 25.07 3.42 -3.60
CA ILE A 17 25.23 3.91 -2.22
C ILE A 17 26.14 2.92 -1.49
N GLY A 18 27.15 3.42 -0.76
CA GLY A 18 28.13 2.57 -0.06
C GLY A 18 29.51 2.62 -0.72
N LEU A 19 30.15 1.46 -0.93
CA LEU A 19 31.53 1.43 -1.42
C LEU A 19 31.66 1.99 -2.85
N LYS A 20 32.56 2.96 -3.02
CA LYS A 20 32.88 3.57 -4.33
C LYS A 20 33.41 2.54 -5.34
N SER A 21 34.09 1.49 -4.88
CA SER A 21 34.67 0.44 -5.75
C SER A 21 33.62 -0.25 -6.61
N PHE A 22 32.39 -0.41 -6.13
CA PHE A 22 31.28 -0.97 -6.92
C PHE A 22 30.84 -0.02 -8.03
N ALA A 23 30.76 1.29 -7.75
CA ALA A 23 30.49 2.27 -8.79
C ALA A 23 31.58 2.29 -9.87
N ASP A 24 32.85 2.17 -9.47
CA ASP A 24 33.99 2.20 -10.38
C ASP A 24 34.08 0.93 -11.24
N GLU A 25 33.76 -0.26 -10.70
CA GLU A 25 33.64 -1.48 -11.50
C GLU A 25 32.51 -1.39 -12.52
N LEU A 26 31.32 -0.93 -12.10
CA LEU A 26 30.17 -0.80 -12.99
C LEU A 26 30.42 0.20 -14.13
N ARG A 27 31.11 1.33 -13.85
CA ARG A 27 31.54 2.28 -14.90
C ARG A 27 32.53 1.65 -15.86
N ARG A 28 33.49 0.87 -15.38
CA ARG A 28 34.46 0.14 -16.24
C ARG A 28 33.76 -0.87 -17.16
N ARG A 29 32.62 -1.42 -16.74
CA ARG A 29 31.77 -2.31 -17.56
C ARG A 29 30.80 -1.57 -18.47
N GLY A 30 30.87 -0.23 -18.53
CA GLY A 30 30.07 0.60 -19.44
C GLY A 30 28.69 0.99 -18.91
N ALA A 31 28.36 0.72 -17.64
CA ALA A 31 27.10 1.16 -17.05
C ALA A 31 27.13 2.65 -16.68
N ARG A 32 25.99 3.33 -16.78
CA ARG A 32 25.86 4.71 -16.28
C ARG A 32 25.62 4.68 -14.77
N VAL A 33 26.55 5.21 -13.99
CA VAL A 33 26.48 5.13 -12.51
C VAL A 33 26.57 6.51 -11.85
N THR A 34 25.55 6.86 -11.08
CA THR A 34 25.60 7.94 -10.10
C THR A 34 25.99 7.34 -8.75
N HIS A 35 27.17 7.71 -8.26
CA HIS A 35 27.56 7.32 -6.91
C HIS A 35 27.11 8.40 -5.92
N VAL A 36 26.32 8.00 -4.93
CA VAL A 36 25.99 8.82 -3.78
C VAL A 36 27.07 8.56 -2.74
N ASP A 37 27.85 9.60 -2.43
CA ASP A 37 28.79 9.61 -1.30
C ASP A 37 28.02 9.75 0.01
N TRP A 38 27.25 8.72 0.32
CA TRP A 38 26.52 8.66 1.57
C TRP A 38 27.49 8.31 2.69
N GLN A 39 27.40 9.07 3.78
CA GLN A 39 28.12 8.79 5.02
C GLN A 39 27.15 8.86 6.20
N PRO A 40 27.42 8.12 7.29
CA PRO A 40 26.70 8.33 8.55
C PRO A 40 26.73 9.81 8.94
N PRO A 41 25.69 10.33 9.62
CA PRO A 41 25.69 11.69 10.11
C PRO A 41 26.98 12.01 10.87
N ALA A 42 27.52 13.20 10.62
CA ALA A 42 28.80 13.65 11.17
C ALA A 42 29.97 12.66 10.96
N SER A 43 29.95 11.90 9.86
CA SER A 43 30.98 10.93 9.50
C SER A 43 31.26 9.88 10.59
N GLY A 44 30.27 9.61 11.45
CA GLY A 44 30.41 8.68 12.57
C GLY A 44 31.20 9.24 13.76
N ASP A 45 31.49 10.54 13.80
CA ASP A 45 32.04 11.20 14.98
C ASP A 45 31.04 11.14 16.13
N ASP A 46 31.35 10.37 17.17
CA ASP A 46 30.44 10.11 18.28
C ASP A 46 29.99 11.39 19.00
N HIS A 47 30.86 12.39 19.10
CA HIS A 47 30.56 13.65 19.79
C HIS A 47 29.58 14.50 18.97
N MET A 48 29.80 14.62 17.66
CA MET A 48 28.91 15.34 16.76
C MET A 48 27.59 14.59 16.54
N VAL A 49 27.61 13.25 16.48
CA VAL A 49 26.39 12.43 16.48
C VAL A 49 25.62 12.63 17.79
N ASP A 50 26.29 12.73 18.94
CA ASP A 50 25.64 13.05 20.21
C ASP A 50 25.01 14.45 20.19
N HIS A 51 25.67 15.47 19.61
CA HIS A 51 25.06 16.79 19.42
C HIS A 51 23.86 16.76 18.49
N LEU A 52 23.92 16.02 17.37
CA LEU A 52 22.78 15.83 16.48
C LEU A 52 21.62 15.10 17.19
N ARG A 53 21.92 14.10 18.00
CA ARG A 53 20.94 13.42 18.87
C ARG A 53 20.34 14.40 19.87
N ARG A 54 21.15 15.26 20.50
CA ARG A 54 20.71 16.32 21.43
C ARG A 54 19.78 17.33 20.75
N LEU A 55 20.11 17.78 19.55
CA LEU A 55 19.28 18.69 18.75
C LEU A 55 17.98 18.04 18.29
N ARG A 56 18.00 16.72 18.04
CA ARG A 56 16.81 15.90 17.75
C ARG A 56 16.06 15.43 19.00
N ARG A 57 16.47 15.80 20.22
CA ARG A 57 15.79 15.37 21.45
C ARG A 57 14.37 15.89 21.43
N ASP A 58 13.43 14.96 21.32
CA ASP A 58 12.01 15.18 21.52
C ASP A 58 11.57 14.80 22.94
N GLY A 59 12.54 14.65 23.86
CA GLY A 59 12.29 14.25 25.25
C GLY A 59 11.88 12.79 25.41
N GLY A 60 12.17 11.91 24.44
CA GLY A 60 11.74 10.51 24.48
C GLY A 60 10.30 10.30 24.01
N ARG A 61 9.65 11.35 23.49
CA ARG A 61 8.27 11.31 23.00
C ARG A 61 8.09 10.27 21.90
N THR A 62 9.00 10.20 20.92
CA THR A 62 8.96 9.21 19.83
C THR A 62 9.12 7.81 20.39
N GLU A 63 10.03 7.59 21.33
CA GLU A 63 10.22 6.28 21.94
C GLU A 63 8.97 5.83 22.69
N GLN A 64 8.37 6.72 23.48
CA GLN A 64 7.13 6.44 24.19
C GLN A 64 5.96 6.16 23.24
N ALA A 65 5.85 6.92 22.14
CA ALA A 65 4.83 6.70 21.12
C ALA A 65 5.02 5.36 20.39
N ASN A 66 6.26 5.01 20.06
CA ASN A 66 6.62 3.73 19.44
C ASN A 66 6.31 2.57 20.39
N GLN A 67 6.68 2.68 21.66
CA GLN A 67 6.38 1.67 22.67
C GLN A 67 4.88 1.45 22.82
N ASN A 68 4.09 2.53 22.85
CA ASN A 68 2.63 2.43 22.90
C ASN A 68 2.08 1.74 21.64
N ALA A 69 2.48 2.20 20.44
CA ALA A 69 2.03 1.61 19.18
C ALA A 69 2.38 0.11 19.07
N PHE A 70 3.61 -0.25 19.44
CA PHE A 70 4.07 -1.64 19.47
C PHE A 70 3.25 -2.48 20.46
N GLN A 71 3.06 -1.99 21.68
CA GLN A 71 2.30 -2.71 22.70
C GLN A 71 0.85 -2.93 22.27
N ARG A 72 0.21 -1.96 21.62
CA ARG A 72 -1.15 -2.12 21.07
C ARG A 72 -1.24 -3.20 19.99
N ILE A 73 -0.18 -3.41 19.20
CA ILE A 73 -0.13 -4.49 18.21
C ILE A 73 0.02 -5.85 18.91
N ILE A 74 0.90 -5.93 19.92
CA ILE A 74 1.15 -7.17 20.67
C ILE A 74 -0.06 -7.60 21.51
N ASP A 75 -0.74 -6.65 22.14
CA ASP A 75 -1.89 -6.92 23.03
C ASP A 75 -3.22 -7.10 22.28
N ALA A 76 -3.22 -7.01 20.96
CA ALA A 76 -4.43 -7.19 20.16
C ALA A 76 -4.96 -8.63 20.30
N ASP A 77 -6.27 -8.78 20.50
CA ASP A 77 -6.99 -10.06 20.54
C ASP A 77 -8.02 -10.10 19.39
N PRO A 78 -7.57 -10.32 18.13
CA PRO A 78 -8.46 -10.34 16.97
C PRO A 78 -9.25 -11.65 16.91
N VAL A 79 -10.58 -11.53 16.93
CA VAL A 79 -11.49 -12.67 16.86
C VAL A 79 -12.45 -12.51 15.70
N LEU A 80 -12.59 -13.55 14.88
CA LEU A 80 -13.65 -13.64 13.88
C LEU A 80 -14.99 -13.82 14.60
N ILE A 81 -15.87 -12.83 14.46
CA ILE A 81 -17.18 -12.83 15.12
C ILE A 81 -18.34 -13.05 14.16
N ASP A 82 -18.17 -12.78 12.87
CA ASP A 82 -19.23 -12.90 11.87
C ASP A 82 -18.70 -12.96 10.43
N VAL A 83 -19.59 -13.30 9.49
CA VAL A 83 -19.41 -13.12 8.04
C VAL A 83 -20.64 -12.41 7.48
N ALA A 84 -20.47 -11.21 6.92
CA ALA A 84 -21.59 -10.38 6.50
C ALA A 84 -21.31 -9.66 5.17
N PRO A 85 -22.34 -9.22 4.43
CA PRO A 85 -22.15 -8.36 3.27
C PRO A 85 -21.43 -7.06 3.65
N ALA A 86 -20.42 -6.69 2.86
CA ALA A 86 -19.57 -5.54 3.12
C ALA A 86 -20.36 -4.24 3.36
N GLY A 87 -21.39 -3.97 2.55
CA GLY A 87 -22.22 -2.77 2.65
C GLY A 87 -23.11 -2.70 3.90
N GLU A 88 -23.34 -3.82 4.60
CA GLU A 88 -24.08 -3.84 5.86
C GLU A 88 -23.20 -3.48 7.05
N VAL A 89 -21.89 -3.78 6.98
CA VAL A 89 -20.96 -3.64 8.11
C VAL A 89 -19.92 -2.53 7.95
N MET A 90 -19.70 -2.04 6.72
CA MET A 90 -18.75 -0.96 6.42
C MET A 90 -19.48 0.34 6.14
N ALA A 91 -19.42 1.27 7.10
CA ALA A 91 -20.12 2.55 7.00
C ALA A 91 -19.71 3.32 5.73
N GLY A 92 -20.69 3.66 4.90
CA GLY A 92 -20.49 4.44 3.68
C GLY A 92 -20.21 3.63 2.41
N LEU A 93 -19.92 2.33 2.50
CA LEU A 93 -19.82 1.44 1.34
C LEU A 93 -21.22 1.13 0.80
N ARG A 94 -21.53 1.66 -0.39
CA ARG A 94 -22.88 1.60 -0.98
C ARG A 94 -22.80 1.57 -2.51
N LYS A 95 -23.95 1.45 -3.17
CA LYS A 95 -24.04 1.51 -4.63
C LYS A 95 -23.28 2.71 -5.20
N GLY A 96 -22.50 2.48 -6.26
CA GLY A 96 -21.62 3.48 -6.87
C GLY A 96 -20.23 3.59 -6.21
N MET A 97 -19.89 2.65 -5.32
CA MET A 97 -18.58 2.58 -4.68
C MET A 97 -18.06 1.15 -4.65
N LEU A 98 -16.77 0.99 -4.93
CA LEU A 98 -15.99 -0.23 -4.77
C LEU A 98 -14.73 0.08 -3.99
N LEU A 99 -14.19 -0.92 -3.29
CA LEU A 99 -12.90 -0.83 -2.64
C LEU A 99 -11.82 -1.59 -3.42
N HIS A 100 -10.54 -1.26 -3.21
CA HIS A 100 -9.39 -1.94 -3.80
C HIS A 100 -8.18 -2.01 -2.86
N ALA A 101 -7.26 -2.94 -3.13
CA ALA A 101 -5.98 -3.02 -2.41
C ALA A 101 -5.05 -1.84 -2.75
N GLY A 102 -4.14 -1.54 -1.81
CA GLY A 102 -3.09 -0.53 -2.01
C GLY A 102 -3.54 0.91 -1.74
N PRO A 103 -2.66 1.90 -2.03
CA PRO A 103 -2.94 3.32 -1.83
C PRO A 103 -3.92 3.88 -2.88
N PRO A 104 -4.45 5.10 -2.72
CA PRO A 104 -5.32 5.72 -3.71
C PRO A 104 -4.74 5.67 -5.13
N ILE A 105 -5.53 5.18 -6.09
CA ILE A 105 -5.12 5.05 -7.49
C ILE A 105 -6.29 5.39 -8.42
N SER A 106 -6.00 6.10 -9.51
CA SER A 106 -6.99 6.41 -10.53
C SER A 106 -7.27 5.19 -11.42
N TRP A 107 -8.45 5.13 -12.03
CA TRP A 107 -8.79 4.07 -12.99
C TRP A 107 -7.77 3.93 -14.13
N SER A 108 -7.28 5.06 -14.66
CA SER A 108 -6.29 5.09 -15.74
C SER A 108 -4.91 4.56 -15.35
N ASP A 109 -4.61 4.49 -14.05
CA ASP A 109 -3.34 3.98 -13.54
C ASP A 109 -3.46 2.54 -13.01
N MET A 110 -4.68 2.04 -12.80
CA MET A 110 -4.90 0.65 -12.40
C MET A 110 -4.33 -0.32 -13.44
N CYS A 111 -3.65 -1.37 -12.97
CA CYS A 111 -3.14 -2.44 -13.81
C CYS A 111 -4.28 -3.32 -14.36
N GLY A 112 -4.02 -4.04 -15.46
CA GLY A 112 -5.00 -4.88 -16.15
C GLY A 112 -5.81 -5.83 -15.23
N PRO A 113 -5.15 -6.58 -14.32
CA PRO A 113 -5.88 -7.45 -13.38
C PRO A 113 -6.82 -6.70 -12.44
N MET A 114 -6.41 -5.54 -11.92
CA MET A 114 -7.25 -4.73 -11.04
C MET A 114 -8.46 -4.16 -11.81
N ARG A 115 -8.25 -3.70 -13.04
CA ARG A 115 -9.34 -3.26 -13.92
C ARG A 115 -10.34 -4.38 -14.21
N ALA A 116 -9.85 -5.57 -14.54
CA ALA A 116 -10.69 -6.73 -14.79
C ALA A 116 -11.51 -7.12 -13.53
N ALA A 117 -10.91 -7.03 -12.35
CA ALA A 117 -11.60 -7.31 -11.08
C ALA A 117 -12.68 -6.27 -10.78
N VAL A 118 -12.43 -4.97 -11.04
CA VAL A 118 -13.45 -3.91 -10.93
C VAL A 118 -14.61 -4.17 -11.88
N VAL A 119 -14.35 -4.46 -13.15
CA VAL A 119 -15.39 -4.80 -14.14
C VAL A 119 -16.19 -6.02 -13.68
N GLY A 120 -15.51 -7.05 -13.17
CA GLY A 120 -16.14 -8.23 -12.59
C GLY A 120 -17.06 -7.89 -11.42
N ALA A 121 -16.61 -7.06 -10.49
CA ALA A 121 -17.40 -6.64 -9.33
C ALA A 121 -18.63 -5.81 -9.72
N LEU A 122 -18.51 -4.92 -10.71
CA LEU A 122 -19.66 -4.15 -11.22
C LEU A 122 -20.74 -5.03 -11.85
N ARG A 123 -20.32 -6.09 -12.52
CA ARG A 123 -21.24 -7.08 -13.09
C ARG A 123 -21.83 -7.99 -12.01
N TYR A 124 -21.03 -8.37 -11.03
CA TYR A 124 -21.47 -9.15 -9.86
C TYR A 124 -22.58 -8.42 -9.09
N GLU A 125 -22.42 -7.12 -8.87
CA GLU A 125 -23.45 -6.27 -8.25
C GLU A 125 -24.65 -5.97 -9.16
N GLY A 126 -24.61 -6.40 -10.43
CA GLY A 126 -25.64 -6.11 -11.42
C GLY A 126 -25.73 -4.64 -11.83
N TRP A 127 -24.68 -3.84 -11.63
CA TRP A 127 -24.65 -2.42 -12.00
C TRP A 127 -24.38 -2.21 -13.50
N ALA A 128 -23.69 -3.16 -14.12
CA ALA A 128 -23.39 -3.14 -15.55
C ALA A 128 -23.81 -4.46 -16.21
N GLY A 129 -24.44 -4.36 -17.39
CA GLY A 129 -24.88 -5.54 -18.15
C GLY A 129 -23.73 -6.27 -18.87
N ASN A 130 -22.69 -5.53 -19.26
CA ASN A 130 -21.53 -6.05 -19.98
C ASN A 130 -20.25 -5.31 -19.58
N ASN A 131 -19.11 -5.74 -20.11
CA ASN A 131 -17.81 -5.17 -19.77
C ASN A 131 -17.65 -3.72 -20.25
N THR A 132 -18.17 -3.39 -21.44
CA THR A 132 -18.09 -2.03 -22.00
C THR A 132 -18.82 -1.03 -21.12
N ASP A 133 -20.03 -1.37 -20.66
CA ASP A 133 -20.80 -0.51 -19.75
C ASP A 133 -20.08 -0.35 -18.41
N ALA A 134 -19.50 -1.42 -17.87
CA ALA A 134 -18.75 -1.38 -16.61
C ALA A 134 -17.53 -0.46 -16.69
N GLU A 135 -16.75 -0.56 -17.77
CA GLU A 135 -15.59 0.32 -17.99
C GLU A 135 -16.01 1.79 -18.15
N ALA A 136 -17.13 2.04 -18.85
CA ALA A 136 -17.69 3.37 -19.01
C ALA A 136 -18.11 4.00 -17.67
N MET A 137 -18.78 3.24 -16.79
CA MET A 137 -19.22 3.73 -15.48
C MET A 137 -18.05 4.22 -14.61
N VAL A 138 -16.94 3.49 -14.59
CA VAL A 138 -15.76 3.91 -13.82
C VAL A 138 -15.04 5.08 -14.51
N GLY A 139 -14.92 5.03 -15.85
CA GLY A 139 -14.28 6.08 -16.65
C GLY A 139 -15.01 7.42 -16.58
N GLN A 140 -16.33 7.42 -16.42
CA GLN A 140 -17.17 8.61 -16.30
C GLN A 140 -17.30 9.11 -14.85
N GLY A 141 -16.87 8.30 -13.87
CA GLY A 141 -16.91 8.66 -12.45
C GLY A 141 -18.22 8.30 -11.74
N ASP A 142 -19.12 7.55 -12.39
CA ASP A 142 -20.35 7.04 -11.77
C ASP A 142 -20.07 6.04 -10.65
N VAL A 143 -18.92 5.35 -10.75
CA VAL A 143 -18.40 4.46 -9.71
C VAL A 143 -17.07 4.99 -9.20
N LYS A 144 -16.96 5.09 -7.87
CA LYS A 144 -15.72 5.47 -7.19
C LYS A 144 -15.00 4.23 -6.65
N ALA A 145 -13.73 4.06 -7.01
CA ALA A 145 -12.84 3.09 -6.39
C ALA A 145 -12.07 3.75 -5.24
N ARG A 146 -12.04 3.13 -4.06
CA ARG A 146 -11.38 3.65 -2.84
C ARG A 146 -10.46 2.59 -2.22
N PRO A 147 -9.37 2.96 -1.54
CA PRO A 147 -8.55 2.00 -0.80
C PRO A 147 -9.33 1.25 0.27
N ASN A 148 -9.08 -0.04 0.45
CA ASN A 148 -9.67 -0.83 1.54
C ASN A 148 -9.32 -0.24 2.93
N HIS A 149 -8.12 0.30 3.07
CA HIS A 149 -7.62 0.88 4.33
C HIS A 149 -8.41 2.12 4.79
N ASP A 150 -9.15 2.78 3.89
CA ASP A 150 -10.04 3.89 4.26
C ASP A 150 -11.35 3.39 4.92
N PHE A 151 -11.57 2.07 4.93
CA PHE A 151 -12.76 1.37 5.45
C PHE A 151 -12.36 0.26 6.44
N ASP A 152 -11.22 0.41 7.11
CA ASP A 152 -10.68 -0.57 8.08
C ASP A 152 -10.54 -2.00 7.51
N ALA A 153 -10.28 -2.11 6.21
CA ALA A 153 -10.30 -3.38 5.51
C ALA A 153 -9.01 -3.69 4.75
N VAL A 154 -8.82 -4.98 4.48
CA VAL A 154 -7.72 -5.49 3.67
C VAL A 154 -8.21 -6.54 2.68
N GLY A 155 -7.61 -6.55 1.50
CA GLY A 155 -7.98 -7.50 0.46
C GLY A 155 -6.73 -8.05 -0.24
N PRO A 156 -6.60 -9.38 -0.41
CA PRO A 156 -5.45 -9.95 -1.09
C PRO A 156 -5.47 -9.63 -2.59
N MET A 157 -4.29 -9.57 -3.20
CA MET A 157 -4.11 -9.35 -4.64
C MET A 157 -4.69 -8.00 -5.13
N THR A 158 -5.77 -8.01 -5.92
CA THR A 158 -6.46 -6.78 -6.35
C THR A 158 -7.29 -6.18 -5.21
N GLY A 159 -7.68 -7.01 -4.24
CA GLY A 159 -8.44 -6.63 -3.05
C GLY A 159 -9.77 -5.95 -3.34
N ILE A 160 -10.43 -6.27 -4.45
CA ILE A 160 -11.72 -5.67 -4.78
C ILE A 160 -12.79 -6.13 -3.79
N ILE A 161 -13.49 -5.17 -3.18
CA ILE A 161 -14.64 -5.39 -2.31
C ILE A 161 -15.82 -4.56 -2.84
N SER A 162 -16.95 -5.21 -3.08
CA SER A 162 -18.21 -4.55 -3.44
C SER A 162 -19.26 -4.72 -2.34
N PRO A 163 -20.32 -3.89 -2.28
CA PRO A 163 -21.26 -3.89 -1.15
C PRO A 163 -21.89 -5.25 -0.83
N SER A 164 -22.18 -6.08 -1.83
CA SER A 164 -22.83 -7.39 -1.64
C SER A 164 -21.83 -8.52 -1.39
N MET A 165 -20.52 -8.29 -1.54
CA MET A 165 -19.51 -9.32 -1.28
C MET A 165 -19.44 -9.62 0.23
N PRO A 166 -19.37 -10.90 0.64
CA PRO A 166 -19.18 -11.26 2.03
C PRO A 166 -17.76 -10.91 2.49
N VAL A 167 -17.66 -10.31 3.69
CA VAL A 167 -16.40 -10.03 4.38
C VAL A 167 -16.40 -10.70 5.75
N PHE A 168 -15.22 -10.98 6.27
CA PHE A 168 -15.08 -11.35 7.67
C PHE A 168 -15.27 -10.13 8.54
N VAL A 169 -15.97 -10.28 9.67
CA VAL A 169 -16.03 -9.25 10.69
C VAL A 169 -15.10 -9.68 11.81
N ILE A 170 -13.94 -9.05 11.88
CA ILE A 170 -12.95 -9.28 12.93
C ILE A 170 -13.09 -8.19 13.98
N GLU A 171 -13.27 -8.57 15.24
CA GLU A 171 -13.25 -7.65 16.37
C GLU A 171 -11.98 -7.85 17.19
N ASN A 172 -11.25 -6.77 17.45
CA ASN A 172 -10.18 -6.77 18.43
C ASN A 172 -10.78 -6.56 19.83
N ARG A 173 -10.93 -7.65 20.60
CA ARG A 173 -11.61 -7.59 21.91
C ARG A 173 -10.90 -6.72 22.94
N THR A 174 -9.58 -6.57 22.81
CA THR A 174 -8.78 -5.73 23.72
C THR A 174 -9.10 -4.24 23.54
N PHE A 175 -9.28 -3.79 22.29
CA PHE A 175 -9.37 -2.35 21.98
C PHE A 175 -10.69 -1.93 21.31
N GLY A 176 -11.59 -2.88 21.02
CA GLY A 176 -12.93 -2.65 20.47
C GLY A 176 -13.00 -2.24 19.00
N ASN A 177 -11.87 -2.09 18.31
CA ASN A 177 -11.85 -1.77 16.88
C ASN A 177 -12.19 -3.01 16.03
N LYS A 178 -12.73 -2.79 14.84
CA LYS A 178 -13.04 -3.84 13.87
C LYS A 178 -12.15 -3.75 12.64
N ALA A 179 -12.02 -4.86 11.94
CA ALA A 179 -11.41 -4.93 10.62
C ALA A 179 -12.13 -5.96 9.74
N TYR A 180 -11.93 -5.84 8.42
CA TYR A 180 -12.66 -6.60 7.42
C TYR A 180 -11.80 -7.14 6.28
#